data_AF-M7NIS8-F1
#
_entry.id   AF-M7NIS8-F1
#
_cell.length_a   1.000
_cell.length_b   1.000
_cell.length_c   1.000
_cell.angle_alpha   90.00
_cell.angle_beta   90.00
_cell.angle_gamma   90.00
#
_symmetry.space_group_name_H-M   'P 1'
#
loop_
_entity.id
_entity.type
_entity.pdbx_description
1 polymer ?
#
loop_
_entity_poly.entity_id
_entity_poly.type
_entity_poly.pdbx_seq_one_letter_code
_entity_poly.pdbx_strand_id
1 'polypeptide(L)'
;MALGEILLGKTFEDYLSEAQTDMVAVCLEYVEGKADDIYIYGSYEPKMYAFNVFYRINGKVVRKHQLNEAVESSQNPKAHEYDISRERMSALTRIGMDNLELIHDKCQEFNRDMPTELKLHYDIKQNKLEGNYRYDFVYSNDDELLPADIFNVWFEEVKNQEN
;
A
#
# COMPACT_ATOMS: atom_id res chain seq x y z
N MET A 1 16.12 9.95 45.51
CA MET A 1 16.61 10.50 44.23
C MET A 1 15.57 10.21 43.17
N ALA A 2 15.16 11.25 42.46
CA ALA A 2 14.05 11.23 41.51
C ALA A 2 14.40 10.48 40.22
N LEU A 3 13.33 9.94 39.62
CA LEU A 3 13.11 9.65 38.19
C LEU A 3 14.36 9.60 37.30
N GLY A 4 14.78 8.39 36.97
CA GLY A 4 15.43 8.12 35.69
C GLY A 4 14.36 7.72 34.69
N GLU A 5 13.70 8.70 34.06
CA GLU A 5 13.02 8.49 32.78
C GLU A 5 14.06 7.95 31.80
N ILE A 6 14.02 6.64 31.55
CA ILE A 6 14.61 6.09 30.33
C ILE A 6 13.70 6.59 29.22
N LEU A 7 14.13 7.63 28.51
CA LEU A 7 13.64 7.95 27.17
C LEU A 7 13.92 6.72 26.30
N LEU A 8 12.98 5.77 26.26
CA LEU A 8 12.97 4.69 25.28
C LEU A 8 12.74 5.34 23.92
N GLY A 9 13.81 5.44 23.12
CA GLY A 9 13.68 5.80 21.71
C GLY A 9 12.78 4.80 20.97
N LYS A 10 12.18 5.24 19.86
CA LYS A 10 11.36 4.39 19.01
C LYS A 10 12.16 3.17 18.51
N THR A 11 11.51 2.02 18.50
CA THR A 11 12.03 0.78 17.90
C THR A 11 11.90 0.81 16.38
N PHE A 12 12.56 -0.11 15.68
CA PHE A 12 12.38 -0.27 14.24
C PHE A 12 10.91 -0.56 13.89
N GLU A 13 10.27 -1.41 14.68
CA GLU A 13 8.87 -1.82 14.51
C GLU A 13 7.91 -0.63 14.69
N ASP A 14 8.23 0.33 15.57
CA ASP A 14 7.46 1.58 15.69
C ASP A 14 7.55 2.41 14.41
N TYR A 15 8.76 2.60 13.85
CA TYR A 15 8.93 3.35 12.60
C TYR A 15 8.28 2.66 11.41
N LEU A 16 8.40 1.33 11.32
CA LEU A 16 7.77 0.54 10.27
C LEU A 16 6.23 0.67 10.35
N SER A 17 5.67 0.53 11.55
CA SER A 17 4.23 0.66 11.77
C SER A 17 3.72 2.07 11.45
N GLU A 18 4.49 3.11 11.79
CA GLU A 18 4.14 4.50 11.45
C GLU A 18 4.12 4.73 9.94
N ALA A 19 5.14 4.28 9.22
CA ALA A 19 5.20 4.40 7.76
C ALA A 19 4.04 3.66 7.08
N GLN A 20 3.72 2.45 7.54
CA GLN A 20 2.59 1.67 7.03
C GLN A 20 1.25 2.33 7.33
N THR A 21 1.11 2.93 8.51
CA THR A 21 -0.09 3.69 8.87
C THR A 21 -0.26 4.92 7.98
N ASP A 22 0.83 5.62 7.66
CA ASP A 22 0.79 6.77 6.74
C ASP A 22 0.43 6.34 5.31
N MET A 23 0.99 5.21 4.82
CA MET A 23 0.59 4.60 3.55
C MET A 23 -0.91 4.28 3.51
N VAL A 24 -1.46 3.70 4.58
CA VAL A 24 -2.90 3.41 4.69
C VAL A 24 -3.70 4.71 4.71
N ALA A 25 -3.27 5.71 5.47
CA ALA A 25 -3.97 7.00 5.61
C ALA A 25 -4.11 7.72 4.27
N VAL A 26 -3.04 7.82 3.48
CA VAL A 26 -3.11 8.45 2.14
C VAL A 26 -3.97 7.65 1.17
N CYS A 27 -3.94 6.31 1.23
CA CYS A 27 -4.80 5.47 0.39
C CYS A 27 -6.28 5.61 0.79
N LEU A 28 -6.57 5.69 2.09
CA LEU A 28 -7.91 5.90 2.61
C LEU A 28 -8.45 7.28 2.25
N GLU A 29 -7.60 8.31 2.31
CA GLU A 29 -7.94 9.66 1.84
C GLU A 29 -8.25 9.68 0.34
N TYR A 30 -7.45 8.95 -0.47
CA TYR A 30 -7.65 8.87 -1.92
C TYR A 30 -9.06 8.38 -2.28
N VAL A 31 -9.58 7.40 -1.53
CA VAL A 31 -10.94 6.85 -1.68
C VAL A 31 -11.98 7.52 -0.77
N GLU A 32 -11.68 8.68 -0.18
CA GLU A 32 -12.60 9.44 0.69
C GLU A 32 -13.19 8.61 1.86
N GLY A 33 -12.43 7.62 2.36
CA GLY A 33 -12.91 6.70 3.38
C GLY A 33 -13.96 5.69 2.91
N LYS A 34 -14.23 5.59 1.60
CA LYS A 34 -15.26 4.73 1.00
C LYS A 34 -14.62 3.63 0.18
N ALA A 35 -14.22 2.57 0.85
CA ALA A 35 -13.88 1.29 0.23
C ALA A 35 -14.15 0.16 1.23
N ASP A 36 -14.18 -1.07 0.76
CA ASP A 36 -14.23 -2.25 1.62
C ASP A 36 -12.81 -2.60 2.10
N ASP A 37 -11.86 -2.64 1.15
CA ASP A 37 -10.47 -3.00 1.38
C ASP A 37 -9.50 -2.10 0.59
N ILE A 38 -8.28 -1.97 1.11
CA ILE A 38 -7.12 -1.35 0.44
C ILE A 38 -6.01 -2.39 0.31
N TYR A 39 -5.44 -2.54 -0.88
CA TYR A 39 -4.32 -3.43 -1.17
C TYR A 39 -3.14 -2.62 -1.68
N ILE A 40 -2.12 -2.45 -0.83
CA ILE A 40 -0.95 -1.60 -1.08
C ILE A 40 0.24 -2.48 -1.46
N TYR A 41 0.89 -2.14 -2.55
CA TYR A 41 2.10 -2.80 -3.04
C TYR A 41 3.29 -1.85 -2.98
N GLY A 42 4.40 -2.32 -2.41
CA GLY A 42 5.70 -1.68 -2.46
C GLY A 42 6.78 -2.69 -2.86
N SER A 43 7.80 -2.23 -3.58
CA SER A 43 9.01 -3.03 -3.81
C SER A 43 10.26 -2.16 -3.89
N TYR A 44 11.40 -2.76 -3.59
CA TYR A 44 12.72 -2.17 -3.77
C TYR A 44 13.68 -3.21 -4.36
N GLU A 45 13.84 -3.19 -5.69
CA GLU A 45 14.87 -3.99 -6.35
C GLU A 45 15.32 -3.42 -7.69
N PRO A 46 16.58 -3.68 -8.10
CA PRO A 46 17.74 -3.78 -7.21
C PRO A 46 18.09 -2.41 -6.61
N LYS A 47 17.61 -1.32 -7.22
CA LYS A 47 17.74 0.07 -6.76
C LYS A 47 16.56 0.96 -7.20
N MET A 48 15.41 0.36 -7.48
CA MET A 48 14.22 1.06 -7.94
C MET A 48 13.09 0.82 -6.96
N TYR A 49 12.51 1.91 -6.45
CA TYR A 49 11.25 1.85 -5.70
C TYR A 49 10.08 1.76 -6.66
N ALA A 50 9.14 0.88 -6.36
CA ALA A 50 7.83 0.87 -6.99
C ALA A 50 6.75 0.90 -5.91
N PHE A 51 5.74 1.74 -6.12
CA PHE A 51 4.57 1.82 -5.25
C PHE A 51 3.31 1.80 -6.10
N ASN A 52 2.34 0.99 -5.72
CA ASN A 52 1.02 1.00 -6.34
C ASN A 52 -0.07 0.49 -5.40
N VAL A 53 -1.32 0.72 -5.76
CA VAL A 53 -2.47 0.36 -4.92
C VAL A 53 -3.68 0.00 -5.76
N PHE A 54 -4.47 -0.94 -5.27
CA PHE A 54 -5.81 -1.24 -5.76
C PHE A 54 -6.76 -1.44 -4.58
N TYR A 55 -8.06 -1.50 -4.88
CA TYR A 55 -9.11 -1.40 -3.87
C TYR A 55 -10.20 -2.42 -4.13
N ARG A 56 -10.93 -2.78 -3.07
CA ARG A 56 -12.26 -3.40 -3.19
C ARG A 56 -13.31 -2.36 -2.85
N ILE A 57 -14.27 -2.13 -3.74
CA ILE A 57 -15.35 -1.18 -3.55
C ILE A 57 -16.66 -1.85 -3.96
N ASN A 58 -17.64 -1.87 -3.07
CA ASN A 58 -18.92 -2.57 -3.27
C ASN A 58 -18.71 -4.05 -3.66
N GLY A 59 -17.72 -4.70 -3.05
CA GLY A 59 -17.34 -6.08 -3.33
C GLY A 59 -16.47 -6.28 -4.58
N LYS A 60 -16.36 -5.28 -5.48
CA LYS A 60 -15.61 -5.38 -6.74
C LYS A 60 -14.17 -4.90 -6.57
N VAL A 61 -13.20 -5.71 -6.98
CA VAL A 61 -11.78 -5.32 -7.06
C VAL A 61 -11.51 -4.43 -8.28
N VAL A 62 -10.96 -3.24 -8.03
CA VAL A 62 -10.68 -2.21 -9.04
C VAL A 62 -9.34 -1.52 -8.81
N ARG A 63 -8.70 -1.07 -9.90
CA ARG A 63 -7.45 -0.31 -9.84
C ARG A 63 -7.72 1.14 -9.44
N LYS A 64 -6.70 1.85 -8.94
CA LYS A 64 -6.81 3.25 -8.50
C LYS A 64 -7.36 4.25 -9.53
N HIS A 65 -7.24 3.95 -10.83
CA HIS A 65 -7.78 4.78 -11.92
C HIS A 65 -9.17 4.32 -12.41
N GLN A 66 -9.72 3.26 -11.81
CA GLN A 66 -10.97 2.60 -12.21
C GLN A 66 -12.01 2.61 -11.07
N LEU A 67 -11.83 3.43 -10.03
CA LEU A 67 -12.70 3.43 -8.85
C LEU A 67 -14.17 3.62 -9.21
N ASN A 68 -14.46 4.49 -10.19
CA ASN A 68 -15.83 4.81 -10.62
C ASN A 68 -16.53 3.63 -11.31
N GLU A 69 -15.78 2.69 -11.91
CA GLU A 69 -16.35 1.46 -12.48
C GLU A 69 -16.96 0.52 -11.42
N ALA A 70 -16.62 0.70 -10.14
CA ALA A 70 -17.23 -0.04 -9.03
C ALA A 70 -18.51 0.61 -8.49
N VAL A 71 -18.77 1.87 -8.82
CA VAL A 71 -19.95 2.61 -8.35
C VAL A 71 -21.04 2.68 -9.43
N GLU A 72 -20.65 2.80 -10.69
CA GLU A 72 -21.56 2.84 -11.86
C GLU A 72 -22.45 1.60 -11.98
N SER A 73 -22.00 0.46 -11.46
CA SER A 73 -22.77 -0.79 -11.46
C SER A 73 -23.95 -0.79 -10.47
N SER A 74 -23.98 0.13 -9.51
CA SER A 74 -25.13 0.32 -8.64
C SER A 74 -26.20 1.10 -9.42
N GLN A 75 -27.44 0.61 -9.49
CA GLN A 75 -28.56 1.22 -10.22
C GLN A 75 -29.04 2.56 -9.61
N ASN A 76 -28.15 3.33 -8.98
CA ASN A 76 -28.46 4.52 -8.22
C ASN A 76 -28.06 5.79 -9.00
N PRO A 77 -29.03 6.62 -9.42
CA PRO A 77 -28.78 7.84 -10.19
C PRO A 77 -28.06 8.98 -9.42
N LYS A 78 -27.60 8.72 -8.19
CA LYS A 78 -26.70 9.56 -7.39
C LYS A 78 -25.46 8.79 -6.93
N ALA A 79 -24.90 7.98 -7.83
CA ALA A 79 -23.68 7.23 -7.57
C ALA A 79 -22.56 8.20 -7.16
N HIS A 80 -21.81 7.85 -6.10
CA HIS A 80 -20.65 8.60 -5.69
C HIS A 80 -19.58 8.55 -6.78
N GLU A 81 -18.94 9.68 -7.08
CA GLU A 81 -17.82 9.77 -8.01
C GLU A 81 -16.55 10.09 -7.24
N TYR A 82 -15.54 9.23 -7.39
CA TYR A 82 -14.21 9.44 -6.84
C TYR A 82 -13.41 10.39 -7.74
N ASP A 83 -12.65 11.29 -7.12
CA ASP A 83 -11.66 12.11 -7.83
C ASP A 83 -10.43 11.26 -8.20
N ILE A 84 -10.44 10.77 -9.43
CA ILE A 84 -9.34 10.00 -10.07
C ILE A 84 -8.42 10.90 -10.91
N SER A 85 -8.32 12.19 -10.57
CA SER A 85 -7.43 13.12 -11.26
C SER A 85 -5.96 12.71 -11.19
N ARG A 86 -5.18 13.14 -12.18
CA ARG A 86 -3.74 12.87 -12.24
C ARG A 86 -3.03 13.45 -11.02
N GLU A 87 -3.47 14.61 -10.54
CA GLU A 87 -2.93 15.31 -9.38
C GLU A 87 -3.04 14.45 -8.12
N ARG A 88 -4.22 13.89 -7.83
CA ARG A 88 -4.43 13.00 -6.68
C ARG A 88 -3.67 11.70 -6.82
N MET A 89 -3.69 11.07 -8.00
CA MET A 89 -2.91 9.84 -8.24
C MET A 89 -1.40 10.05 -8.07
N SER A 90 -0.89 11.20 -8.50
CA SER A 90 0.51 11.58 -8.36
C SER A 90 0.88 11.80 -6.90
N ALA A 91 0.04 12.53 -6.14
CA ALA A 91 0.24 12.75 -4.71
C ALA A 91 0.25 11.44 -3.92
N LEU A 92 -0.73 10.57 -4.16
CA LEU A 92 -0.81 9.22 -3.59
C LEU A 92 0.46 8.41 -3.86
N THR A 93 0.92 8.40 -5.11
CA THR A 93 2.11 7.62 -5.50
C THR A 93 3.38 8.19 -4.86
N ARG A 94 3.53 9.52 -4.81
CA ARG A 94 4.68 10.18 -4.18
C ARG A 94 4.75 9.86 -2.69
N ILE A 95 3.66 10.03 -1.95
CA ILE A 95 3.63 9.77 -0.50
C ILE A 95 3.93 8.28 -0.22
N GLY A 96 3.40 7.37 -1.05
CA GLY A 96 3.75 5.95 -0.97
C GLY A 96 5.23 5.66 -1.18
N MET A 97 5.86 6.33 -2.15
CA MET A 97 7.30 6.23 -2.40
C MET A 97 8.13 6.82 -1.25
N ASP A 98 7.76 7.99 -0.74
CA ASP A 98 8.42 8.63 0.40
C ASP A 98 8.43 7.70 1.64
N ASN A 99 7.34 6.97 1.87
CA ASN A 99 7.27 5.99 2.96
C ASN A 99 8.14 4.74 2.71
N LEU A 100 8.29 4.28 1.45
CA LEU A 100 9.23 3.20 1.14
C LEU A 100 10.68 3.63 1.36
N GLU A 101 11.03 4.86 1.00
CA GLU A 101 12.34 5.45 1.30
C GLU A 101 12.59 5.53 2.80
N LEU A 102 11.59 6.00 3.57
CA LEU A 102 11.68 6.03 5.04
C LEU A 102 11.90 4.63 5.63
N ILE A 103 11.18 3.62 5.17
CA ILE A 103 11.35 2.23 5.62
C ILE A 103 12.78 1.76 5.30
N HIS A 104 13.28 2.04 4.11
CA HIS A 104 14.63 1.64 3.71
C HIS A 104 15.70 2.33 4.57
N ASP A 105 15.59 3.64 4.80
CA ASP A 105 16.50 4.39 5.67
C ASP A 105 16.51 3.80 7.10
N LYS A 106 15.34 3.44 7.63
CA LYS A 106 15.22 2.82 8.96
C LYS A 106 15.74 1.39 8.99
N CYS A 107 15.61 0.62 7.92
CA CYS A 107 16.29 -0.67 7.79
C CYS A 107 17.80 -0.50 7.94
N GLN A 108 18.40 0.47 7.24
CA GLN A 108 19.83 0.75 7.34
C GLN A 108 20.26 1.20 8.75
N GLU A 109 19.53 2.14 9.36
CA GLU A 109 19.82 2.66 10.70
C GLU A 109 19.81 1.56 11.78
N PHE A 110 18.87 0.61 11.67
CA PHE A 110 18.69 -0.48 12.63
C PHE A 110 19.41 -1.78 12.23
N ASN A 111 20.25 -1.76 11.18
CA ASN A 111 20.93 -2.94 10.63
C ASN A 111 19.97 -4.11 10.29
N ARG A 112 18.85 -3.79 9.64
CA ARG A 112 17.89 -4.73 9.07
C ARG A 112 17.99 -4.73 7.55
N ASP A 113 17.64 -5.85 6.94
CA ASP A 113 17.47 -5.89 5.49
C ASP A 113 16.17 -5.16 5.09
N MET A 114 16.21 -4.44 3.97
CA MET A 114 15.01 -3.89 3.34
C MET A 114 14.25 -5.04 2.65
N PRO A 115 12.94 -5.21 2.89
CA PRO A 115 12.15 -6.16 2.11
C PRO A 115 12.20 -5.79 0.62
N THR A 116 12.38 -6.81 -0.21
CA THR A 116 12.34 -6.68 -1.66
C THR A 116 10.92 -6.42 -2.16
N GLU A 117 9.93 -6.98 -1.47
CA GLU A 117 8.50 -6.75 -1.70
C GLU A 117 7.75 -6.63 -0.37
N LEU A 118 6.80 -5.70 -0.36
CA LEU A 118 5.89 -5.40 0.74
C LEU A 118 4.47 -5.35 0.18
N LYS A 119 3.58 -6.21 0.69
CA LYS A 119 2.15 -6.23 0.39
C LYS A 119 1.37 -5.97 1.66
N LEU A 120 0.55 -4.93 1.67
CA LEU A 120 -0.35 -4.63 2.79
C LEU A 120 -1.80 -4.80 2.36
N HIS A 121 -2.60 -5.39 3.23
CA HIS A 121 -4.05 -5.46 3.11
C HIS A 121 -4.67 -4.78 4.33
N TYR A 122 -5.46 -3.73 4.08
CA TYR A 122 -6.24 -3.05 5.10
C TYR A 122 -7.72 -3.30 4.88
N ASP A 123 -8.35 -3.97 5.86
CA ASP A 123 -9.80 -4.12 5.96
C ASP A 123 -10.36 -2.92 6.73
N ILE A 124 -11.12 -2.08 6.03
CA ILE A 124 -11.65 -0.82 6.58
C ILE A 124 -12.71 -1.09 7.64
N LYS A 125 -13.54 -2.14 7.46
CA LYS A 125 -14.63 -2.46 8.38
C LYS A 125 -14.13 -3.02 9.70
N GLN A 126 -13.10 -3.85 9.64
CA GLN A 126 -12.47 -4.45 10.82
C GLN A 126 -11.39 -3.55 11.43
N ASN A 127 -11.03 -2.46 10.74
CA ASN A 127 -9.90 -1.61 11.09
C ASN A 127 -8.62 -2.43 11.33
N LYS A 128 -8.31 -3.32 10.38
CA LYS A 128 -7.25 -4.31 10.51
C LYS A 128 -6.27 -4.20 9.36
N LEU A 129 -5.00 -4.06 9.70
CA LEU A 129 -3.89 -4.07 8.75
C LEU A 129 -3.14 -5.41 8.85
N GLU A 130 -2.95 -6.06 7.71
CA GLU A 130 -2.08 -7.23 7.55
C GLU A 130 -0.94 -6.89 6.58
N GLY A 131 0.28 -7.32 6.91
CA GLY A 131 1.45 -7.11 6.07
C GLY A 131 2.15 -8.42 5.74
N ASN A 132 2.53 -8.59 4.48
CA ASN A 132 3.35 -9.68 3.98
C ASN A 132 4.62 -9.10 3.36
N TYR A 133 5.78 -9.64 3.78
CA TYR A 133 7.09 -9.15 3.40
C TYR A 133 7.90 -10.29 2.81
N ARG A 134 8.59 -10.01 1.71
CA ARG A 134 9.54 -10.92 1.09
C ARG A 134 10.91 -10.25 1.01
N TYR A 135 11.96 -11.07 1.09
CA TYR A 135 13.36 -10.64 1.07
C TYR A 135 14.15 -11.25 -0.09
N ASP A 136 13.63 -12.30 -0.73
CA ASP A 136 14.19 -12.85 -1.96
C ASP A 136 13.78 -11.98 -3.17
N PHE A 137 14.58 -11.97 -4.23
CA PHE A 137 14.23 -11.26 -5.45
C PHE A 137 12.93 -11.76 -6.06
N VAL A 138 12.11 -10.81 -6.50
CA VAL A 138 10.77 -10.99 -6.99
C VAL A 138 10.70 -10.84 -8.51
N TYR A 139 11.49 -9.92 -9.05
CA TYR A 139 11.55 -9.66 -10.48
C TYR A 139 12.99 -9.43 -10.98
N SER A 140 13.94 -9.05 -10.12
CA SER A 140 15.33 -8.80 -10.57
C SER A 140 16.13 -10.06 -10.93
N ASN A 141 15.54 -11.23 -10.74
CA ASN A 141 16.06 -12.52 -11.18
C ASN A 141 15.63 -12.89 -12.61
N ASP A 142 14.87 -12.02 -13.28
CA ASP A 142 14.37 -12.18 -14.64
C ASP A 142 14.59 -10.85 -15.41
N ASP A 143 15.07 -10.94 -16.65
CA ASP A 143 15.42 -9.75 -17.44
C ASP A 143 14.19 -9.02 -18.01
N GLU A 144 13.01 -9.65 -18.01
CA GLU A 144 11.77 -9.14 -18.59
C GLU A 144 10.74 -8.70 -17.54
N LEU A 145 10.79 -9.27 -16.32
CA LEU A 145 9.81 -8.96 -15.28
C LEU A 145 9.95 -7.53 -14.73
N LEU A 146 8.85 -6.79 -14.70
CA LEU A 146 8.75 -5.47 -14.11
C LEU A 146 7.94 -5.49 -12.81
N PRO A 147 8.14 -4.52 -11.90
CA PRO A 147 7.30 -4.38 -10.70
C PRO A 147 5.80 -4.32 -11.03
N ALA A 148 5.44 -3.76 -12.19
CA ALA A 148 4.06 -3.68 -12.66
C ALA A 148 3.46 -5.06 -12.95
N ASP A 149 4.25 -6.03 -13.42
CA ASP A 149 3.79 -7.39 -13.70
C ASP A 149 3.46 -8.12 -12.41
N ILE A 150 4.33 -7.99 -11.40
CA ILE A 150 4.12 -8.56 -10.06
C ILE A 150 2.88 -7.96 -9.41
N PHE A 151 2.72 -6.64 -9.50
CA PHE A 151 1.50 -5.96 -9.06
C PHE A 151 0.26 -6.48 -9.78
N ASN A 152 0.32 -6.70 -11.10
CA ASN A 152 -0.79 -7.22 -11.89
C ASN A 152 -1.18 -8.64 -11.50
N VAL A 153 -0.18 -9.52 -11.28
CA VAL A 153 -0.43 -10.88 -10.80
C VAL A 153 -1.18 -10.83 -9.47
N TRP A 154 -0.71 -10.04 -8.51
CA TRP A 154 -1.37 -9.92 -7.21
C TRP A 154 -2.79 -9.33 -7.31
N PHE A 155 -3.00 -8.33 -8.17
CA PHE A 155 -4.32 -7.79 -8.46
C PHE A 155 -5.29 -8.87 -8.99
N GLU A 156 -4.86 -9.67 -9.96
CA GLU A 156 -5.70 -10.75 -10.52
C GLU A 156 -5.92 -11.88 -9.50
N GLU A 157 -4.94 -12.21 -8.65
CA GLU A 157 -5.11 -13.17 -7.56
C GLU A 157 -6.23 -12.75 -6.60
N VAL A 158 -6.21 -11.50 -6.12
CA VAL A 158 -7.22 -10.98 -5.19
C VAL A 158 -8.59 -10.85 -5.87
N LYS A 159 -8.62 -10.46 -7.14
CA LYS A 159 -9.84 -10.36 -7.93
C LYS A 159 -10.50 -11.72 -8.15
N ASN A 160 -9.71 -12.78 -8.37
CA ASN A 160 -10.22 -14.14 -8.58
C ASN A 160 -10.59 -14.88 -7.28
N GLN A 161 -10.31 -14.30 -6.10
CA GLN A 161 -10.80 -14.80 -4.82
C GLN A 161 -12.27 -14.39 -4.55
N GLU A 162 -12.86 -13.57 -5.43
CA GLU A 162 -14.31 -13.32 -5.48
C GLU A 162 -15.06 -14.61 -5.86
N ASN A 163 -15.46 -15.39 -4.85
CA ASN A 163 -16.47 -16.46 -4.99
C ASN A 163 -17.85 -15.95 -4.59
#